data_AF-A0A3N1P7Z7-F1
#
_entry.id   AF-A0A3N1P7Z7-F1
#
_cell.length_a   1.000
_cell.length_b   1.000
_cell.length_c   1.000
_cell.angle_alpha   90.00
_cell.angle_beta   90.00
_cell.angle_gamma   90.00
#
_symmetry.space_group_name_H-M   'P 1'
#
loop_
_entity.id
_entity.type
_entity.pdbx_description
1 polymer ?
#
loop_
_entity_poly.entity_id
_entity_poly.type
_entity_poly.pdbx_seq_one_letter_code
_entity_poly.pdbx_strand_id
1 'polypeptide(L)' 'MDHDSTAEPVAGTYPDDPRRALLTATEARETIGHLTLLERLDPGRRGPAARQLAADLARRLPSP' A
#
# COMPACT_ATOMS: atom_id res chain seq x y z
N MET A 1 1.54 1.12 37.85
CA MET A 1 0.98 2.21 37.00
C MET A 1 0.87 1.60 35.63
N ASP A 2 -0.17 0.78 35.49
CA ASP A 2 -0.40 -0.07 34.33
C ASP A 2 -1.33 0.70 33.40
N HIS A 3 -0.77 1.26 32.33
CA HIS A 3 -1.57 1.81 31.23
C HIS A 3 -1.98 0.66 30.31
N ASP A 4 -3.00 -0.06 30.73
CA ASP A 4 -3.79 -0.91 29.84
C ASP A 4 -4.60 0.03 28.93
N SER A 5 -3.96 0.47 27.85
CA SER A 5 -4.61 1.24 26.80
C SER A 5 -5.35 0.25 25.90
N THR A 6 -6.47 -0.26 26.39
CA THR A 6 -7.43 -0.99 25.58
C THR A 6 -7.97 -0.03 24.53
N ALA A 7 -7.36 -0.03 23.35
CA ALA A 7 -7.90 0.66 22.19
C ALA A 7 -9.27 0.02 21.89
N GLU A 8 -10.33 0.64 22.39
CA GLU A 8 -11.69 0.26 22.03
C GLU A 8 -11.76 0.25 20.50
N PRO A 9 -12.27 -0.82 19.88
CA PRO A 9 -12.39 -0.87 18.44
C PRO A 9 -13.30 0.27 18.00
N VAL A 10 -12.74 1.23 17.25
CA VAL A 10 -13.51 2.29 16.62
C VAL A 10 -14.49 1.63 15.67
N ALA A 11 -15.74 1.51 16.10
CA ALA A 11 -16.87 1.08 15.27
C ALA A 11 -17.19 2.21 14.29
N GLY A 12 -16.30 2.42 13.32
CA GLY A 12 -16.57 3.28 12.19
C GLY A 12 -17.70 2.64 11.38
N THR A 13 -18.77 3.39 11.14
CA THR A 13 -19.76 3.09 10.11
C THR A 13 -19.09 3.20 8.74
N TYR A 14 -18.30 2.19 8.40
CA TYR A 14 -17.76 2.04 7.06
C TYR A 14 -18.92 1.67 6.14
N PRO A 15 -19.09 2.36 5.00
CA PRO A 15 -20.06 1.95 4.00
C PRO A 15 -19.80 0.50 3.59
N ASP A 16 -20.86 -0.30 3.47
CA ASP A 16 -20.80 -1.66 2.92
C ASP A 16 -20.51 -1.67 1.41
N ASP A 17 -20.52 -0.50 0.78
CA ASP A 17 -20.14 -0.33 -0.62
C ASP A 17 -18.72 -0.87 -0.87
N PRO A 18 -18.48 -1.50 -2.03
CA PRO A 18 -17.14 -1.90 -2.40
C PRO A 18 -16.22 -0.69 -2.34
N ARG A 19 -15.19 -0.77 -1.49
CA ARG A 19 -14.16 0.28 -1.45
C ARG A 19 -13.63 0.42 -2.87
N ARG A 20 -13.86 1.59 -3.49
CA ARG A 20 -13.24 1.91 -4.78
C ARG A 20 -11.74 1.66 -4.63
N ALA A 21 -11.14 0.98 -5.61
CA ALA A 21 -9.70 0.88 -5.67
C ALA A 21 -9.15 2.32 -5.65
N LEU A 22 -8.33 2.64 -4.64
CA LEU A 22 -7.73 3.97 -4.48
C LEU A 22 -6.92 4.39 -5.72
N LEU A 23 -6.49 3.41 -6.52
CA LEU A 23 -5.80 3.58 -7.78
C LEU A 23 -6.54 2.80 -8.87
N THR A 24 -6.70 3.42 -10.03
CA THR A 24 -6.99 2.74 -11.28
C THR A 24 -5.83 1.81 -11.65
N ALA A 25 -6.09 0.86 -12.57
CA ALA A 25 -5.03 -0.05 -13.03
C ALA A 25 -3.85 0.71 -13.69
N THR A 26 -4.11 1.85 -14.33
CA THR A 26 -3.08 2.71 -14.92
C THR A 26 -2.24 3.37 -13.82
N GLU A 27 -2.88 4.03 -12.85
CA GLU A 27 -2.18 4.68 -11.74
C GLU A 27 -1.36 3.68 -10.90
N ALA A 28 -1.87 2.47 -10.71
CA ALA A 28 -1.14 1.41 -10.04
C ALA A 28 0.12 0.98 -10.82
N ARG A 29 0.05 0.89 -12.15
CA ARG A 29 1.24 0.61 -13.00
C ARG A 29 2.26 1.73 -12.93
N GLU A 30 1.83 2.99 -12.99
CA GLU A 30 2.73 4.14 -12.87
C GLU A 30 3.41 4.16 -11.48
N THR A 31 2.65 3.87 -10.43
CA THR A 31 3.16 3.78 -9.06
C THR A 31 4.25 2.71 -8.93
N ILE A 32 4.06 1.53 -9.55
CA ILE A 32 5.11 0.49 -9.61
C ILE A 32 6.39 1.04 -10.26
N GLY A 33 6.26 1.82 -11.34
CA GLY A 33 7.39 2.47 -12.00
C GLY A 33 8.13 3.43 -11.06
N HIS A 34 7.42 4.28 -10.34
CA HIS A 34 8.01 5.19 -9.36
C HIS A 34 8.71 4.46 -8.20
N LEU A 35 8.11 3.38 -7.68
CA LEU A 35 8.72 2.57 -6.61
C LEU A 35 9.99 1.87 -7.08
N THR A 36 9.99 1.37 -8.32
CA THR A 36 11.18 0.77 -8.95
C THR A 36 12.29 1.81 -9.12
N LEU A 37 11.94 3.05 -9.49
CA LEU A 37 12.91 4.15 -9.58
C LEU A 37 13.46 4.50 -8.19
N LEU A 38 12.60 4.60 -7.18
CA LEU A 38 13.01 4.87 -5.80
C LEU A 38 13.96 3.79 -5.26
N GLU A 39 13.71 2.52 -5.58
CA GLU A 39 14.61 1.42 -5.24
C GLU A 39 16.01 1.60 -5.81
N ARG A 40 16.12 2.08 -7.05
CA ARG A 40 17.42 2.32 -7.70
C ARG A 40 18.16 3.53 -7.12
N LEU A 41 17.41 4.56 -6.73
CA LEU A 41 17.97 5.81 -6.19
C LEU A 41 18.41 5.69 -4.72
N ASP A 42 17.72 4.87 -3.92
CA ASP A 42 18.04 4.62 -2.50
C ASP A 42 17.95 3.12 -2.18
N PRO A 43 18.89 2.30 -2.69
CA PRO A 43 18.82 0.84 -2.58
C PRO A 43 18.97 0.32 -1.14
N GLY A 44 19.53 1.13 -0.23
CA GLY A 44 19.76 0.74 1.15
C GLY A 44 18.59 1.07 2.06
N ARG A 45 18.23 2.36 2.16
CA ARG A 45 17.34 2.84 3.24
C ARG A 45 15.88 2.61 2.91
N ARG A 46 15.47 2.90 1.66
CA ARG A 46 14.07 2.84 1.21
C ARG A 46 13.83 1.75 0.18
N GLY A 47 14.87 1.28 -0.50
CA GLY A 47 14.75 0.34 -1.62
C GLY A 47 14.06 -0.97 -1.29
N PRO A 48 14.36 -1.66 -0.17
CA PRO A 48 13.65 -2.88 0.19
C PRO A 48 12.15 -2.66 0.41
N ALA A 49 11.77 -1.54 1.03
CA ALA A 49 10.37 -1.19 1.25
C ALA A 49 9.67 -0.84 -0.08
N ALA A 50 10.33 -0.07 -0.95
CA ALA A 50 9.81 0.28 -2.26
C ALA A 50 9.60 -0.97 -3.14
N ARG A 51 10.56 -1.90 -3.13
CA ARG A 51 10.47 -3.20 -3.83
C ARG A 51 9.28 -4.03 -3.33
N GLN A 52 9.15 -4.15 -2.01
CA GLN A 52 8.06 -4.91 -1.40
C GLN A 52 6.70 -4.32 -1.78
N LEU A 53 6.55 -2.99 -1.68
CA LEU A 53 5.31 -2.31 -2.05
C LEU A 53 4.99 -2.46 -3.55
N ALA A 54 6.00 -2.38 -4.42
CA ALA A 54 5.83 -2.60 -5.85
C ALA A 54 5.33 -4.02 -6.15
N ALA A 55 5.89 -5.04 -5.49
CA ALA A 55 5.47 -6.43 -5.63
C ALA A 55 4.04 -6.66 -5.11
N ASP A 56 3.70 -6.06 -3.97
CA ASP A 56 2.35 -6.12 -3.41
C ASP A 56 1.31 -5.47 -4.33
N LEU A 57 1.66 -4.35 -4.96
CA LEU A 57 0.78 -3.67 -5.90
C LEU A 57 0.63 -4.46 -7.20
N ALA A 58 1.73 -5.02 -7.73
CA ALA A 58 1.71 -5.85 -8.93
C ALA A 58 0.80 -7.07 -8.79
N ARG A 59 0.80 -7.73 -7.61
CA ARG A 59 -0.09 -8.86 -7.32
C ARG A 59 -1.59 -8.53 -7.34
N ARG A 60 -1.94 -7.27 -7.13
CA ARG A 60 -3.34 -6.80 -7.07
C ARG A 60 -3.84 -6.30 -8.42
N LEU A 61 -2.94 -6.08 -9.39
CA LEU A 61 -3.33 -5.70 -10.72
C LEU A 61 -3.99 -6.88 -11.44
N PRO A 62 -5.09 -6.66 -12.16
CA PRO A 62 -5.64 -7.68 -13.04
C PRO A 62 -4.56 -8.05 -14.08
N SER A 63 -4.41 -9.35 -14.32
CA SER A 63 -3.60 -9.84 -15.43
C SER A 63 -4.10 -9.20 -16.74
N PRO A 64 -3.18 -8.85 -17.65
CA PRO A 64 -3.57 -8.34 -18.97
C PRO A 64 -4.45 -9.33 -19.73
#